data_AF-A0A6G3MLN5-F1
#
_entry.id   AF-A0A6G3MLN5-F1
#
_cell.length_a   1.000
_cell.length_b   1.000
_cell.length_c   1.000
_cell.angle_alpha   90.00
_cell.angle_beta   90.00
_cell.angle_gamma   90.00
#
_symmetry.space_group_name_H-M   'P 1'
#
loop_
_entity.id
_entity.type
_entity.pdbx_description
1 polymer ?
#
loop_
_entity_poly.entity_id
_entity_poly.type
_entity_poly.pdbx_seq_one_letter_code
_entity_poly.pdbx_strand_id
1 'polypeptide(L)'
;DYVFNLAKYDQNHDIRDRHRFLVNILEFQKSEKIDKNLIKRVLFSPKPVPNVSNENIENTQTQEIMTLSFFLNREITGYRNIPEYSNVEIDPSVRIVMKETLNEKYEISSEKSESSYYSEEEEDSENEDKDTETEPETEEEEEEEELRYN
;
A
#
# COMPACT_ATOMS: atom_id res chain seq x y z
N ASP A 1 30.09 7.80 -0.80
CA ASP A 1 30.13 7.24 -2.16
C ASP A 1 30.20 5.72 -2.18
N TYR A 2 31.17 5.06 -1.54
CA TYR A 2 31.28 3.59 -1.54
C TYR A 2 29.99 2.85 -1.10
N VAL A 3 29.38 3.26 0.01
CA VAL A 3 28.12 2.65 0.50
C VAL A 3 26.96 2.84 -0.48
N PHE A 4 26.87 4.00 -1.13
CA PHE A 4 25.83 4.25 -2.14
C PHE A 4 26.07 3.41 -3.39
N ASN A 5 27.32 3.19 -3.80
CA ASN A 5 27.63 2.30 -4.91
C ASN A 5 27.26 0.85 -4.61
N LEU A 6 27.47 0.37 -3.38
CA LEU A 6 26.99 -0.96 -2.97
C LEU A 6 25.47 -1.03 -3.00
N ALA A 7 24.79 -0.04 -2.40
CA ALA A 7 23.33 0.01 -2.33
C ALA A 7 22.65 0.09 -3.70
N LYS A 8 23.33 0.66 -4.71
CA LYS A 8 22.84 0.71 -6.11
C LYS A 8 22.65 -0.69 -6.70
N TYR A 9 23.50 -1.64 -6.34
CA TYR A 9 23.53 -3.01 -6.88
C TYR A 9 23.07 -4.06 -5.86
N ASP A 10 22.43 -3.64 -4.77
CA ASP A 10 21.88 -4.56 -3.77
C ASP A 10 20.70 -5.36 -4.34
N GLN A 11 20.56 -6.61 -3.93
CA GLN A 11 19.46 -7.47 -4.38
C GLN A 11 18.11 -7.02 -3.82
N ASN A 12 18.10 -6.41 -2.63
CA ASN A 12 16.88 -5.92 -1.99
C ASN A 12 16.41 -4.62 -2.67
N HIS A 13 15.17 -4.66 -3.20
CA HIS A 13 14.52 -3.49 -3.81
C HIS A 13 14.40 -2.31 -2.85
N ASP A 14 14.08 -2.54 -1.58
CA ASP A 14 13.96 -1.46 -0.57
C ASP A 14 15.27 -0.70 -0.39
N ILE A 15 16.41 -1.40 -0.47
CA ILE A 15 17.74 -0.81 -0.33
C ILE A 15 18.05 0.04 -1.56
N ARG A 16 17.73 -0.45 -2.76
CA ARG A 16 17.90 0.30 -4.02
C ARG A 16 17.01 1.55 -4.07
N ASP A 17 15.79 1.48 -3.57
CA ASP A 17 14.87 2.62 -3.54
C ASP A 17 15.31 3.68 -2.52
N ARG A 18 15.77 3.25 -1.33
CA ARG A 18 16.39 4.17 -0.36
C ARG A 18 17.65 4.82 -0.93
N HIS A 19 18.45 4.10 -1.69
CA HIS A 19 19.60 4.67 -2.41
C HIS A 19 19.16 5.77 -3.37
N ARG A 20 18.19 5.49 -4.26
CA ARG A 20 17.67 6.47 -5.23
C ARG A 20 17.16 7.73 -4.53
N PHE A 21 16.34 7.54 -3.49
CA PHE A 21 15.78 8.65 -2.71
C PHE A 21 16.87 9.51 -2.06
N LEU A 22 17.83 8.89 -1.37
CA LEU A 22 18.88 9.62 -0.65
C LEU A 22 19.88 10.31 -1.60
N VAL A 23 20.24 9.69 -2.73
CA VAL A 23 21.12 10.31 -3.74
C VAL A 23 20.46 11.54 -4.34
N ASN A 24 19.18 11.46 -4.72
CA ASN A 24 18.45 12.59 -5.25
C ASN A 24 18.39 13.76 -4.25
N ILE A 25 18.12 13.49 -2.96
CA ILE A 25 18.14 14.52 -1.91
C ILE A 25 19.51 15.21 -1.81
N LEU A 26 20.59 14.43 -1.89
CA LEU A 26 21.95 14.98 -1.83
C LEU A 26 22.29 15.82 -3.08
N GLU A 27 21.82 15.44 -4.26
CA GLU A 27 21.98 16.21 -5.51
C GLU A 27 21.21 17.53 -5.46
N PHE A 28 19.97 17.52 -4.96
CA PHE A 28 19.20 18.75 -4.76
C PHE A 28 19.82 19.66 -3.70
N GLN A 29 20.41 19.10 -2.64
CA GLN A 29 21.11 19.86 -1.61
C GLN A 29 22.42 20.48 -2.10
N LYS A 30 23.12 19.84 -3.06
CA LYS A 30 24.28 20.42 -3.76
C LYS A 30 23.86 21.53 -4.73
N SER A 31 22.68 21.42 -5.30
CA SER A 31 22.13 22.42 -6.24
C SER A 31 21.52 23.65 -5.56
N GLU A 32 21.61 23.77 -4.23
CA GLU A 32 20.99 24.82 -3.39
C GLU A 32 19.48 25.03 -3.58
N LYS A 33 18.80 24.11 -4.28
CA LYS A 33 17.35 24.16 -4.53
C LYS A 33 16.51 23.87 -3.28
N ILE A 34 17.11 23.24 -2.27
CA ILE A 34 16.43 22.79 -1.06
C ILE A 34 17.23 23.14 0.18
N ASP A 35 16.57 23.77 1.16
CA ASP A 35 17.15 24.12 2.45
C ASP A 35 17.58 22.89 3.24
N LYS A 36 18.83 22.91 3.74
CA LYS A 36 19.39 21.86 4.62
C LYS A 36 18.53 21.64 5.87
N ASN A 37 17.98 22.71 6.43
CA ASN A 37 17.12 22.65 7.62
C ASN A 37 15.79 21.94 7.33
N LEU A 38 15.24 22.14 6.13
CA LEU A 38 14.02 21.47 5.71
C LEU A 38 14.25 19.97 5.55
N ILE A 39 15.35 19.56 4.89
CA ILE A 39 15.74 18.15 4.75
C ILE A 39 15.88 17.49 6.13
N LYS A 40 16.58 18.15 7.05
CA LYS A 40 16.77 17.64 8.42
C LYS A 40 15.42 17.47 9.14
N ARG A 41 14.51 18.43 8.98
CA ARG A 41 13.17 18.36 9.59
C ARG A 41 12.34 17.20 9.04
N VAL A 42 12.42 16.93 7.74
CA VAL A 42 11.66 15.83 7.11
C VAL A 42 12.26 14.47 7.50
N LEU A 43 13.56 14.26 7.28
CA LEU A 43 14.21 12.97 7.48
C LEU A 43 14.33 12.57 8.96
N PHE A 44 14.51 13.54 9.87
CA PHE A 44 14.65 13.30 11.30
C PHE A 44 13.43 13.76 12.10
N SER A 45 12.26 13.86 11.45
CA SER A 45 11.02 14.13 12.18
C SER A 45 10.79 13.02 13.22
N PRO A 46 10.47 13.37 14.49
CA PRO A 46 10.06 12.37 15.44
C PRO A 46 8.77 11.73 14.93
N LYS A 47 8.73 10.40 14.86
CA LYS A 47 7.50 9.69 14.55
C LYS A 47 6.49 10.05 15.66
N PRO A 48 5.32 10.62 15.32
CA PRO A 48 4.33 10.91 16.33
C PRO A 48 3.95 9.60 17.02
N VAL A 49 3.75 9.66 18.35
CA VAL A 49 3.25 8.51 19.09
C VAL A 49 1.86 8.19 18.54
N PRO A 50 1.58 6.92 18.19
CA PRO A 50 0.24 6.54 17.78
C PRO A 50 -0.71 6.82 18.95
N ASN A 51 -1.62 7.79 18.76
CA ASN A 51 -2.65 8.08 19.75
C ASN A 51 -3.68 6.95 19.71
N VAL A 52 -3.70 6.11 20.75
CA VAL A 52 -4.63 4.99 20.88
C VAL A 52 -6.03 5.48 21.29
N SER A 53 -6.15 6.72 21.77
CA SER A 53 -7.43 7.35 22.03
C SER A 53 -8.00 7.88 20.72
N ASN A 54 -8.83 7.08 20.06
CA ASN A 54 -9.96 7.68 19.36
C ASN A 54 -10.80 8.37 20.44
N GLU A 55 -10.56 9.65 20.69
CA GLU A 55 -11.16 10.46 21.76
C GLU A 55 -12.70 10.49 21.71
N ASN A 56 -13.29 9.96 20.64
CA ASN A 56 -14.72 9.93 20.38
C ASN A 56 -15.34 8.51 20.39
N ILE A 57 -14.63 7.45 20.81
CA ILE A 57 -15.13 6.04 20.80
C ILE A 57 -16.26 5.76 21.82
N GLU A 58 -16.61 6.69 22.70
CA GLU A 58 -17.64 6.40 23.72
C GLU A 58 -19.01 6.03 23.11
N ASN A 59 -19.28 6.48 21.87
CA ASN A 59 -20.53 6.21 21.15
C ASN A 59 -20.40 5.14 20.04
N THR A 60 -19.23 4.52 19.84
CA THR A 60 -19.03 3.50 18.79
C THR A 60 -19.28 2.07 19.24
N GLN A 61 -19.55 1.84 20.53
CA GLN A 61 -19.68 0.49 21.09
C GLN A 61 -20.80 -0.34 20.43
N THR A 62 -21.75 0.32 19.78
CA THR A 62 -22.88 -0.30 19.07
C THR A 62 -22.66 -0.44 17.57
N GLN A 63 -21.60 0.16 17.02
CA GLN A 63 -21.33 0.17 15.59
C GLN A 63 -20.53 -1.05 15.16
N GLU A 64 -20.97 -1.73 14.10
CA GLU A 64 -20.23 -2.83 13.48
C GLU A 64 -18.86 -2.32 13.01
N ILE A 65 -17.80 -3.01 13.43
CA ILE A 65 -16.44 -2.77 12.96
C ILE A 65 -16.43 -2.85 11.42
N MET A 66 -15.64 -2.01 10.76
CA MET A 66 -15.56 -1.92 9.30
C MET A 66 -16.80 -1.35 8.59
N THR A 67 -17.80 -0.84 9.30
CA THR A 67 -18.87 -0.06 8.66
C THR A 67 -18.47 1.40 8.44
N LEU A 68 -19.12 2.06 7.47
CA LEU A 68 -18.92 3.49 7.23
C LEU A 68 -19.28 4.32 8.48
N SER A 69 -20.28 3.88 9.24
CA SER A 69 -20.68 4.50 10.51
C SER A 69 -19.53 4.47 11.53
N PHE A 70 -18.84 3.33 11.63
CA PHE A 70 -17.65 3.16 12.46
C PHE A 70 -16.47 4.05 12.02
N PHE A 71 -16.22 4.15 10.71
CA PHE A 71 -15.15 4.99 10.17
C PHE A 71 -15.41 6.49 10.41
N LEU A 72 -16.66 6.93 10.24
CA LEU A 72 -17.05 8.32 10.46
C LEU A 72 -17.41 8.62 11.92
N ASN A 73 -17.39 7.61 12.80
CA ASN A 73 -17.79 7.68 14.19
C ASN A 73 -19.11 8.44 14.40
N ARG A 74 -20.09 8.13 13.57
CA ARG A 74 -21.44 8.72 13.61
C ARG A 74 -22.44 7.78 12.96
N GLU A 75 -23.70 7.87 13.38
CA GLU A 75 -24.77 7.16 12.69
C GLU A 75 -25.00 7.77 11.31
N ILE A 76 -25.06 6.90 10.29
CA ILE A 76 -25.33 7.28 8.91
C ILE A 76 -26.75 6.83 8.56
N THR A 77 -27.42 7.58 7.68
CA THR A 77 -28.73 7.21 7.16
C THR A 77 -28.71 5.80 6.58
N GLY A 78 -29.57 4.92 7.09
CA GLY A 78 -29.62 3.51 6.68
C GLY A 78 -28.77 2.56 7.51
N TYR A 79 -27.99 3.06 8.47
CA TYR A 79 -27.32 2.21 9.45
C TYR A 79 -28.36 1.50 10.33
N ARG A 80 -28.19 0.19 10.51
CA ARG A 80 -28.97 -0.63 11.42
C ARG A 80 -28.05 -1.11 12.53
N ASN A 81 -28.41 -0.80 13.78
CA ASN A 81 -27.68 -1.26 14.96
C ASN A 81 -27.70 -2.80 15.04
N ILE A 82 -26.61 -3.37 15.57
CA ILE A 82 -26.51 -4.80 15.86
C ILE A 82 -27.60 -5.14 16.90
N PRO A 83 -28.37 -6.22 16.72
CA PRO A 83 -29.27 -6.68 17.77
C PRO A 83 -28.50 -7.06 19.03
N GLU A 84 -29.13 -6.93 20.20
CA GLU A 84 -28.53 -7.41 21.45
C GLU A 84 -28.21 -8.91 21.35
N TYR A 85 -27.11 -9.32 22.00
CA TYR A 85 -26.75 -10.73 22.08
C TYR A 85 -27.87 -11.53 22.76
N SER A 86 -28.12 -12.74 22.26
CA SER A 86 -29.08 -13.65 22.88
C SER A 86 -28.63 -14.00 24.30
N ASN A 87 -29.52 -13.78 25.27
CA ASN A 87 -29.33 -14.26 26.65
C ASN A 87 -29.67 -15.76 26.81
N VAL A 88 -30.23 -16.38 25.78
CA VAL A 88 -30.56 -17.81 25.77
C VAL A 88 -29.37 -18.56 25.19
N GLU A 89 -28.82 -19.48 25.98
CA GLU A 89 -27.81 -20.42 25.51
C GLU A 89 -28.39 -21.27 24.38
N ILE A 90 -27.64 -21.36 23.28
CA ILE A 90 -27.98 -22.25 22.18
C ILE A 90 -27.71 -23.69 22.64
N ASP A 91 -28.62 -24.61 22.34
CA ASP A 91 -28.50 -26.02 22.69
C ASP A 91 -27.11 -26.57 22.29
N PRO A 92 -26.32 -27.12 23.23
CA PRO A 92 -24.99 -27.65 22.96
C PRO A 92 -24.98 -28.74 21.89
N SER A 93 -26.10 -29.42 21.64
CA SER A 93 -26.27 -30.46 20.62
C SER A 93 -26.25 -29.91 19.19
N VAL A 94 -26.52 -28.62 19.00
CA VAL A 94 -26.46 -27.92 17.69
C VAL A 94 -25.00 -27.54 17.35
N ARG A 95 -24.09 -27.57 18.32
CA ARG A 95 -22.68 -27.34 18.06
C ARG A 95 -22.12 -28.55 17.32
N ILE A 96 -21.77 -28.34 16.05
CA ILE A 96 -20.96 -29.32 15.29
C ILE A 96 -19.55 -29.27 15.89
N VAL A 97 -19.34 -30.03 16.96
CA VAL A 97 -17.99 -30.32 17.45
C VAL A 97 -17.43 -31.35 16.49
N MET A 98 -16.58 -30.92 15.55
CA MET A 98 -15.65 -31.86 14.90
C MET A 98 -14.83 -32.48 16.03
N LYS A 99 -15.22 -33.70 16.43
CA LYS A 99 -14.37 -34.53 17.27
C LYS A 99 -13.17 -34.83 16.39
N GLU A 100 -12.04 -34.19 16.66
CA GLU A 100 -10.76 -34.66 16.14
C GLU A 100 -10.60 -36.11 16.64
N THR A 101 -10.92 -37.07 15.76
CA THR A 101 -10.49 -38.44 15.94
C THR A 101 -9.00 -38.46 15.70
N LEU A 102 -8.23 -38.15 16.75
CA LEU A 102 -6.82 -38.49 16.80
C LEU A 102 -6.73 -40.01 16.68
N ASN A 103 -6.02 -40.45 15.64
CA ASN A 103 -5.71 -41.83 15.24
C ASN A 103 -6.69 -42.44 14.24
N GLU A 104 -6.39 -42.23 12.96
CA GLU A 104 -6.14 -43.34 12.04
C GLU A 104 -5.11 -42.87 11.00
N LYS A 105 -3.95 -43.54 10.96
CA LYS A 105 -2.99 -43.40 9.87
C LYS A 105 -3.68 -43.87 8.59
N TYR A 106 -4.07 -42.93 7.74
CA TYR A 106 -4.41 -43.24 6.36
C TYR A 106 -3.12 -43.14 5.53
N GLU A 107 -2.41 -44.26 5.41
CA GLU A 107 -1.57 -44.48 4.23
C GLU A 107 -2.51 -44.69 3.05
N ILE A 108 -2.61 -43.69 2.17
CA ILE A 108 -3.21 -43.87 0.85
C ILE A 108 -2.22 -43.40 -0.20
N SER A 109 -1.83 -44.39 -0.98
CA SER A 109 -1.07 -44.38 -2.21
C SER A 109 -1.48 -43.26 -3.17
N SER A 110 -0.47 -42.74 -3.87
CA SER A 110 -0.60 -41.82 -5.01
C SER A 110 -1.53 -42.39 -6.09
N GLU A 111 -2.78 -41.96 -6.09
CA GLU A 111 -3.62 -41.95 -7.28
C GLU A 111 -3.82 -40.51 -7.73
N LYS A 112 -3.32 -40.28 -8.94
CA LYS A 112 -3.21 -39.02 -9.65
C LYS A 112 -4.61 -38.48 -9.95
N SER A 113 -5.10 -37.54 -9.15
CA SER A 113 -6.23 -36.68 -9.52
C SER A 113 -5.69 -35.33 -10.00
N GLU A 114 -5.64 -35.20 -11.32
CA GLU A 114 -5.38 -33.95 -12.03
C GLU A 114 -6.50 -32.94 -11.72
N SER A 115 -6.20 -31.95 -10.88
CA SER A 115 -6.84 -30.65 -10.95
C SER A 115 -5.85 -29.58 -10.48
N SER A 116 -4.90 -29.26 -11.35
CA SER A 116 -4.15 -28.01 -11.24
C SER A 116 -5.15 -26.86 -11.50
N TYR A 117 -5.64 -26.22 -10.44
CA TYR A 117 -6.42 -24.97 -10.51
C TYR A 117 -5.60 -23.75 -10.06
N TYR A 118 -4.29 -23.94 -9.88
CA TYR A 118 -3.29 -22.89 -9.65
C TYR A 118 -2.02 -23.27 -10.40
N SER A 119 -2.08 -23.17 -11.74
CA SER A 119 -0.89 -22.94 -12.54
C SER A 119 -0.84 -21.44 -12.81
N GLU A 120 -0.02 -20.75 -12.03
CA GLU A 120 0.46 -19.41 -12.35
C GLU A 120 1.24 -19.50 -13.67
N GLU A 121 0.66 -18.98 -14.74
CA GLU A 121 1.40 -18.67 -15.97
C GLU A 121 2.16 -17.35 -15.72
N GLU A 122 3.39 -17.48 -15.21
CA GLU A 122 4.43 -16.47 -15.38
C GLU A 122 4.86 -16.50 -16.86
N GLU A 123 4.21 -15.69 -17.70
CA GLU A 123 4.73 -15.38 -19.04
C GLU A 123 5.85 -14.34 -18.91
N ASP A 124 7.07 -14.87 -18.86
CA ASP A 124 8.33 -14.17 -19.09
C ASP A 124 8.37 -13.74 -20.57
N SER A 125 7.94 -12.50 -20.85
CA SER A 125 8.07 -11.87 -22.18
C SER A 125 9.33 -11.02 -22.20
N GLU A 126 10.46 -11.68 -22.47
CA GLU A 126 11.61 -11.05 -23.09
C GLU A 126 11.19 -10.59 -24.50
N ASN A 127 11.05 -9.28 -24.71
CA ASN A 127 11.10 -8.71 -26.05
C ASN A 127 12.04 -7.50 -26.06
N GLU A 128 13.15 -7.72 -26.75
CA GLU A 128 14.18 -6.77 -27.15
C GLU A 128 13.60 -5.57 -27.91
N ASP A 129 14.10 -4.39 -27.53
CA ASP A 129 14.44 -3.23 -28.34
C ASP A 129 13.72 -3.00 -29.69
N LYS A 130 13.00 -1.88 -29.77
CA LYS A 130 13.00 -1.03 -30.95
C LYS A 130 12.83 0.44 -30.59
N ASP A 131 13.94 1.17 -30.70
CA ASP A 131 13.99 2.63 -30.75
C ASP A 131 13.05 3.18 -31.83
N THR A 132 12.20 4.12 -31.44
CA THR A 132 11.64 5.12 -32.35
C THR A 132 11.79 6.48 -31.69
N GLU A 133 12.86 7.18 -32.08
CA GLU A 133 13.05 8.60 -31.85
C GLU A 133 11.80 9.36 -32.31
N THR A 134 11.18 10.10 -31.40
CA THR A 134 10.17 11.11 -31.74
C THR A 134 10.74 12.44 -31.31
N GLU A 135 11.27 13.19 -32.28
CA GLU A 135 11.70 14.57 -32.11
C GLU A 135 10.50 15.43 -31.69
N PRO A 136 10.62 16.31 -30.68
CA PRO A 136 9.64 17.35 -30.45
C PRO A 136 9.95 18.54 -31.37
N GLU A 137 9.07 18.78 -32.35
CA GLU A 137 9.04 20.04 -33.12
C GLU A 137 8.72 21.20 -32.17
N THR A 138 9.69 22.08 -32.03
CA THR A 138 9.61 23.39 -31.40
C THR A 138 8.98 24.38 -32.38
N GLU A 139 7.76 24.84 -32.12
CA GLU A 139 7.21 26.04 -32.75
C GLU A 139 7.46 27.23 -31.82
N GLU A 140 8.46 28.02 -32.20
CA GLU A 140 8.76 29.35 -31.71
C GLU A 140 7.80 30.34 -32.37
N GLU A 141 7.01 31.08 -31.58
CA GLU A 141 6.35 32.31 -32.01
C GLU A 141 6.85 33.47 -31.12
N GLU A 142 7.94 34.10 -31.55
CA GLU A 142 8.27 35.50 -31.25
C GLU A 142 8.30 36.23 -32.60
N GLU A 143 7.53 37.30 -32.80
CA GLU A 143 7.97 38.71 -32.83
C GLU A 143 6.88 39.42 -33.69
N GLU A 144 6.52 40.70 -33.64
CA GLU A 144 6.93 41.91 -32.92
C GLU A 144 5.94 43.02 -33.34
N GLU A 145 5.81 44.06 -32.49
CA GLU A 145 5.51 45.47 -32.83
C GLU A 145 4.18 45.80 -33.59
N GLU A 146 3.52 46.95 -33.47
CA GLU A 146 3.98 48.31 -33.25
C GLU A 146 2.80 49.23 -32.83
N LEU A 147 3.17 50.40 -32.32
CA LEU A 147 2.38 51.47 -31.71
C LEU A 147 1.34 52.18 -32.62
N ARG A 148 0.38 52.84 -31.95
CA ARG A 148 -0.17 54.22 -32.18
C ARG A 148 -1.67 54.38 -32.57
N TYR A 149 -2.33 55.17 -31.70
CA TYR A 149 -3.30 56.26 -31.95
C TYR A 149 -4.47 56.05 -32.94
N ASN A 150 -5.69 56.03 -32.38
CA ASN A 150 -6.64 57.17 -32.40
C ASN A 150 -7.84 56.92 -31.48
#